data_AF-A0A9E5PYZ4-F1
#
_entry.id   AF-A0A9E5PYZ4-F1
#
_cell.length_a   1.000
_cell.length_b   1.000
_cell.length_c   1.000
_cell.angle_alpha   90.00
_cell.angle_beta   90.00
_cell.angle_gamma   90.00
#
_symmetry.space_group_name_H-M   'P 1'
#
loop_
_entity.id
_entity.type
_entity.pdbx_description
1 polymer ?
#
loop_
_entity_poly.entity_id
_entity_poly.type
_entity_poly.pdbx_seq_one_letter_code
_entity_poly.pdbx_strand_id
1 'polypeptide(L)'
;GDAAALGQILQALGCGKADVIVSSLPLTTLRFREAVAFIEGFASCLQSAGSFATFTYCHNLLIERNRRVIDVLRATFSATEVETVLGNFPPALALRSHARAPAA
;
A
#
# COMPACT_ATOMS: atom_id res chain seq x y z
N GLY A 1 -13.29 5.88 -9.73
CA GLY A 1 -12.43 6.94 -9.19
C GLY A 1 -10.99 6.56 -9.44
N ASP A 2 -10.11 7.54 -9.65
CA ASP A 2 -8.67 7.32 -9.79
C ASP A 2 -8.02 7.39 -8.40
N ALA A 3 -7.29 6.34 -8.01
CA ALA A 3 -6.59 6.33 -6.73
C ALA A 3 -5.47 7.38 -6.66
N ALA A 4 -4.98 7.88 -7.79
CA ALA A 4 -3.98 8.94 -7.84
C ALA A 4 -4.58 10.29 -7.37
N ALA A 5 -5.91 10.41 -7.40
CA ALA A 5 -6.62 11.58 -6.92
C ALA A 5 -6.91 11.55 -5.41
N LEU A 6 -6.44 10.55 -4.65
CA LEU A 6 -6.80 10.40 -3.22
C LEU A 6 -6.55 11.68 -2.41
N GLY A 7 -5.39 12.33 -2.58
CA GLY A 7 -5.10 13.58 -1.87
C GLY A 7 -6.08 14.70 -2.19
N GLN A 8 -6.49 14.84 -3.46
CA GLN A 8 -7.49 15.82 -3.89
C GLN A 8 -8.88 15.49 -3.33
N ILE A 9 -9.22 14.21 -3.26
CA ILE A 9 -10.49 13.74 -2.69
C ILE A 9 -10.56 14.07 -1.19
N LEU A 10 -9.48 13.77 -0.43
CA LEU A 10 -9.41 14.12 0.99
C LEU A 10 -9.60 15.62 1.20
N GLN A 11 -8.87 16.43 0.41
CA GLN A 11 -8.98 17.89 0.48
C GLN A 11 -10.40 18.39 0.14
N ALA A 12 -11.02 17.86 -0.92
CA ALA A 12 -12.36 18.25 -1.35
C ALA A 12 -13.43 17.89 -0.30
N LEU A 13 -13.20 16.83 0.47
CA LEU A 13 -14.05 16.42 1.59
C LEU A 13 -13.77 17.19 2.89
N GLY A 14 -12.80 18.11 2.90
CA GLY A 14 -12.37 18.81 4.11
C GLY A 14 -11.66 17.88 5.11
N CYS A 15 -11.24 16.70 4.67
CA CYS A 15 -10.46 15.77 5.46
C CYS A 15 -8.98 16.14 5.40
N GLY A 16 -8.28 15.99 6.53
CA GLY A 16 -6.83 16.06 6.57
C GLY A 16 -6.19 14.79 6.02
N LYS A 17 -5.23 14.24 6.76
CA LYS A 17 -4.64 12.94 6.44
C LYS A 17 -5.53 11.80 6.96
N ALA A 18 -5.47 10.65 6.30
CA ALA A 18 -6.22 9.47 6.69
C ALA A 18 -5.56 8.74 7.88
N ASP A 19 -6.38 8.17 8.76
CA ASP A 19 -5.92 7.23 9.78
C ASP A 19 -5.55 5.88 9.18
N VAL A 20 -6.38 5.40 8.25
CA VAL A 20 -6.20 4.11 7.58
C VAL A 20 -6.54 4.25 6.11
N ILE A 21 -5.69 3.71 5.24
CA ILE A 21 -5.99 3.52 3.81
C ILE A 21 -6.09 2.02 3.55
N VAL A 22 -7.21 1.56 3.01
CA VAL A 22 -7.39 0.17 2.57
C VAL A 22 -7.48 0.17 1.05
N SER A 23 -6.65 -0.61 0.37
CA SER A 23 -6.62 -0.66 -1.09
C SER A 23 -6.60 -2.09 -1.62
N SER A 24 -7.56 -2.38 -2.50
CA SER A 24 -7.60 -3.60 -3.30
C SER A 24 -6.94 -3.43 -4.67
N LEU A 25 -6.19 -2.33 -4.90
CA LEU A 25 -5.43 -2.18 -6.13
C LEU A 25 -4.43 -3.34 -6.24
N PRO A 26 -4.31 -3.96 -7.42
CA PRO A 26 -3.39 -5.07 -7.61
C PRO A 26 -1.98 -4.52 -7.85
N LEU A 27 -1.37 -3.90 -6.83
CA LEU A 27 -0.09 -3.17 -6.93
C LEU A 27 1.01 -4.01 -7.60
N THR A 28 1.03 -5.31 -7.32
CA THR A 28 2.01 -6.23 -7.91
C THR A 28 1.78 -6.47 -9.40
N THR A 29 0.58 -6.27 -9.96
CA THR A 29 0.28 -6.48 -11.39
C THR A 29 0.21 -5.19 -12.22
N LEU A 30 0.12 -4.02 -11.59
CA LEU A 30 0.18 -2.69 -12.28
C LEU A 30 1.53 -2.47 -12.97
N ARG A 31 1.74 -1.40 -13.75
CA ARG A 31 3.11 -1.08 -14.16
C ARG A 31 3.93 -0.66 -12.95
N PHE A 32 5.23 -0.97 -12.94
CA PHE A 32 6.09 -0.70 -11.78
C PHE A 32 6.02 0.77 -11.33
N ARG A 33 6.15 1.71 -12.27
CA ARG A 33 6.08 3.16 -11.99
C ARG A 33 4.72 3.58 -11.42
N GLU A 34 3.62 3.00 -11.90
CA GLU A 34 2.27 3.28 -11.39
C GLU A 34 2.13 2.77 -9.95
N ALA A 35 2.59 1.54 -9.67
CA ALA A 35 2.57 0.98 -8.32
C ALA A 35 3.37 1.82 -7.33
N VAL A 36 4.58 2.27 -7.71
CA VAL A 36 5.41 3.17 -6.89
C VAL A 36 4.68 4.47 -6.61
N ALA A 37 4.12 5.12 -7.64
CA ALA A 37 3.39 6.37 -7.48
C ALA A 37 2.17 6.23 -6.55
N PHE A 38 1.45 5.10 -6.61
CA PHE A 38 0.36 4.83 -5.67
C PHE A 38 0.86 4.62 -4.24
N ILE A 39 1.92 3.83 -4.05
CA ILE A 39 2.50 3.58 -2.72
C ILE A 39 2.94 4.89 -2.05
N GLU A 40 3.69 5.73 -2.77
CA GLU A 40 4.15 7.04 -2.28
C GLU A 40 2.97 8.00 -2.04
N GLY A 41 1.99 8.01 -2.96
CA GLY A 41 0.77 8.79 -2.81
C GLY A 41 -0.01 8.41 -1.56
N PHE A 42 -0.22 7.11 -1.31
CA PHE A 42 -0.88 6.62 -0.09
C PHE A 42 -0.10 6.99 1.16
N ALA A 43 1.22 6.83 1.16
CA ALA A 43 2.06 7.22 2.29
C ALA A 43 1.95 8.72 2.60
N SER A 44 1.91 9.58 1.58
CA SER A 44 1.78 11.04 1.77
C SER A 44 0.43 11.45 2.38
N CYS A 45 -0.62 10.67 2.09
CA CYS A 45 -1.98 10.88 2.58
C CYS A 45 -2.23 10.31 3.98
N LEU A 46 -1.29 9.55 4.57
CA LEU A 46 -1.43 9.00 5.92
C LEU A 46 -0.89 9.95 6.99
N GLN A 47 -1.57 9.97 8.14
CA GLN A 47 -1.04 10.59 9.35
C GLN A 47 0.15 9.80 9.91
N SER A 48 0.91 10.40 10.84
CA SER A 48 2.13 9.81 11.40
C SER A 48 1.91 8.45 12.10
N ALA A 49 0.73 8.22 12.69
CA ALA A 49 0.33 6.96 13.30
C ALA A 49 -0.58 6.10 12.40
N GLY A 50 -0.72 6.46 11.13
CA GLY A 50 -1.65 5.83 10.21
C GLY A 50 -1.15 4.49 9.68
N SER A 51 -2.04 3.74 9.03
CA SER A 51 -1.68 2.46 8.38
C SER A 51 -2.27 2.31 6.98
N PHE A 52 -1.53 1.60 6.14
CA PHE A 52 -1.94 1.18 4.81
C PHE A 52 -2.16 -0.34 4.80
N ALA A 53 -3.32 -0.80 4.33
CA ALA A 53 -3.64 -2.21 4.18
C ALA A 53 -3.90 -2.57 2.72
N THR A 54 -3.28 -3.65 2.26
CA THR A 54 -3.48 -4.19 0.91
C THR A 54 -3.29 -5.70 0.92
N PHE A 55 -3.44 -6.35 -0.23
CA PHE A 55 -3.15 -7.76 -0.37
C PHE A 55 -2.51 -8.07 -1.73
N THR A 56 -1.81 -9.20 -1.78
CA THR A 56 -1.33 -9.81 -3.03
C THR A 56 -1.43 -11.32 -2.90
N TYR A 57 -1.33 -12.06 -3.99
CA TYR A 57 -1.23 -13.51 -3.92
C TYR A 57 0.22 -13.98 -3.78
N CYS A 58 0.43 -15.09 -3.07
CA CYS A 58 1.77 -15.64 -2.85
C CYS A 58 2.49 -15.95 -4.18
N HIS A 59 1.78 -16.51 -5.16
CA HIS A 59 2.34 -16.85 -6.47
C HIS A 59 2.76 -15.62 -7.28
N ASN A 60 2.16 -14.44 -7.06
CA ASN A 60 2.61 -13.20 -7.70
C ASN A 60 4.04 -12.84 -7.30
N LEU A 61 4.48 -13.27 -6.11
CA LEU A 61 5.83 -13.04 -5.63
C LEU A 61 6.84 -14.03 -6.21
N LEU A 62 6.47 -14.91 -7.14
CA LEU A 62 7.44 -15.67 -7.93
C LEU A 62 8.09 -14.80 -9.02
N ILE A 63 7.45 -13.68 -9.38
CA ILE A 63 7.92 -12.75 -10.40
C ILE A 63 8.79 -11.68 -9.74
N GLU A 64 10.05 -11.54 -10.19
CA GLU A 64 11.03 -10.60 -9.63
C GLU A 64 10.54 -9.15 -9.60
N ARG A 65 9.92 -8.68 -10.69
CA ARG A 65 9.32 -7.33 -10.74
C ARG A 65 8.31 -7.10 -9.60
N ASN A 66 7.50 -8.12 -9.29
CA ASN A 66 6.46 -8.01 -8.29
C ASN A 66 7.05 -7.99 -6.88
N ARG A 67 8.15 -8.72 -6.64
CA ARG A 67 8.92 -8.63 -5.39
C ARG A 67 9.44 -7.20 -5.18
N ARG A 68 9.99 -6.58 -6.23
CA ARG A 68 10.46 -5.19 -6.15
C ARG A 68 9.37 -4.20 -5.76
N VAL A 69 8.11 -4.43 -6.15
CA VAL A 69 6.98 -3.59 -5.69
C VAL A 69 6.77 -3.76 -4.18
N ILE A 70 6.87 -4.98 -3.65
CA ILE A 70 6.79 -5.24 -2.21
C ILE A 70 7.99 -4.63 -1.47
N ASP A 71 9.18 -4.66 -2.07
CA ASP A 71 10.37 -4.03 -1.50
C ASP A 71 10.22 -2.51 -1.41
N VAL A 72 9.68 -1.86 -2.44
CA VAL A 72 9.33 -0.43 -2.39
C VAL A 72 8.33 -0.17 -1.28
N LEU A 73 7.25 -0.94 -1.19
CA LEU A 73 6.26 -0.81 -0.12
C LEU A 73 6.92 -0.91 1.26
N ARG A 74 7.78 -1.90 1.48
CA ARG A 74 8.52 -2.06 2.75
C ARG A 74 9.50 -0.91 3.01
N ALA A 75 10.10 -0.33 1.97
CA ALA A 75 11.03 0.80 2.11
C ALA A 75 10.32 2.13 2.39
N THR A 76 9.13 2.34 1.82
CA THR A 76 8.33 3.56 2.01
C THR A 76 7.77 3.65 3.43
N PHE A 77 7.32 2.53 3.98
CA PHE A 77 6.72 2.46 5.31
C PHE A 77 7.74 2.15 6.41
N SER A 78 7.35 2.30 7.68
CA SER A 78 8.23 2.03 8.83
C SER A 78 8.33 0.54 9.16
N ALA A 79 7.19 -0.15 9.12
CA ALA A 79 7.06 -1.59 9.32
C ALA A 79 5.97 -2.13 8.41
N THR A 80 6.09 -3.38 7.98
CA THR A 80 5.04 -4.09 7.23
C THR A 80 4.84 -5.49 7.80
N GLU A 81 3.67 -5.70 8.38
CA GLU A 81 3.17 -6.99 8.84
C GLU A 81 2.57 -7.75 7.65
N VAL A 82 2.78 -9.06 7.63
CA VAL A 82 2.26 -9.93 6.57
C VAL A 82 1.55 -11.12 7.21
N GLU A 83 0.28 -11.27 6.87
CA GLU A 83 -0.54 -12.41 7.27
C GLU A 83 -0.89 -13.24 6.02
N THR A 84 -0.75 -14.57 6.12
CA THR A 84 -1.14 -15.47 5.03
C THR A 84 -2.57 -15.94 5.22
N VAL A 85 -3.45 -15.58 4.28
CA VAL A 85 -4.86 -15.98 4.27
C VAL A 85 -4.98 -17.32 3.55
N LEU A 86 -4.90 -18.41 4.32
CA LEU A 86 -4.96 -19.79 3.81
C LEU A 86 -6.33 -20.21 3.27
N GLY A 87 -7.40 -19.50 3.68
CA GLY A 87 -8.75 -19.73 3.16
C GLY A 87 -8.93 -19.34 1.68
N ASN A 88 -7.96 -18.65 1.09
CA ASN A 88 -7.92 -18.36 -0.35
C ASN A 88 -7.07 -19.40 -1.09
N PHE A 89 -7.52 -19.82 -2.27
CA PHE A 89 -6.70 -20.59 -3.22
C PHE A 89 -6.53 -19.84 -4.53
N PRO A 90 -5.30 -19.47 -4.94
CA PRO A 90 -4.05 -19.63 -4.18
C PRO A 90 -3.99 -18.71 -2.93
N PRO A 91 -3.17 -19.04 -1.91
CA PRO A 91 -3.09 -18.24 -0.68
C PRO A 91 -2.79 -16.77 -0.96
N ALA A 92 -3.56 -15.89 -0.30
CA ALA A 92 -3.32 -14.46 -0.32
C ALA A 92 -2.41 -14.07 0.85
N LEU A 93 -1.71 -12.95 0.67
CA LEU A 93 -0.91 -12.28 1.68
C LEU A 93 -1.60 -10.95 1.96
N ALA A 94 -2.15 -10.79 3.15
CA ALA A 94 -2.61 -9.50 3.64
C ALA A 94 -1.40 -8.75 4.19
N LEU A 95 -1.18 -7.54 3.70
CA LEU A 95 -0.09 -6.66 4.13
C LEU A 95 -0.67 -5.47 4.87
N ARG A 96 -0.12 -5.21 6.06
CA ARG A 96 -0.40 -4.00 6.83
C ARG A 96 0.88 -3.25 7.04
N SER A 97 0.96 -2.03 6.54
CA SER A 97 2.14 -1.17 6.61
C SER A 97 1.86 0.06 7.46
N HIS A 98 2.78 0.41 8.34
CA HIS A 98 2.65 1.56 9.22
C HIS A 98 3.33 2.79 8.64
N ALA A 99 2.67 3.94 8.74
CA ALA A 99 3.25 5.22 8.34
C ALA A 99 4.60 5.44 9.03
N ARG A 100 5.50 6.15 8.34
CA ARG A 100 6.76 6.58 8.92
C ARG A 100 6.50 7.89 9.66
N ALA A 101 6.88 7.92 10.94
CA ALA A 101 6.92 9.17 11.68
C ALA A 101 7.93 10.13 11.00
N PRO A 102 7.62 11.44 10.88
CA PRO A 102 8.59 12.40 10.39
C PRO A 102 9.87 12.33 11.24
N ALA A 103 11.04 12.44 10.59
CA ALA A 103 12.31 12.56 11.31
C ALA A 103 12.25 13.83 12.17
N ALA A 104 12.59 13.68 13.46
CA ALA A 104 12.62 14.77 14.43
C ALA A 104 13.67 15.83 14.10
#